data_AF-R7WB02-F1
#
_entry.id   AF-R7WB02-F1
#
_cell.length_a   1.000
_cell.length_b   1.000
_cell.length_c   1.000
_cell.angle_alpha   90.00
_cell.angle_beta   90.00
_cell.angle_gamma   90.00
#
_symmetry.space_group_name_H-M   'P 1'
#
loop_
_entity.id
_entity.type
_entity.pdbx_description
1 polymer ?
#
loop_
_entity_poly.entity_id
_entity_poly.type
_entity_poly.pdbx_seq_one_letter_code
_entity_poly.pdbx_strand_id
1 'polypeptide(L)'
;MDKFVRDHDLADGTLHHAVAYVDRVLSVRALTTDSGYALRLRGAAAIFVAANYEDRKAVWKLKADQIARYGEFAAGKEVLDMECEMVEALGYQLGGPTAHTFLSHFMRYAEGEDKTKILPLATRLVDQSLLNYTCLRILPALVAEGDLPREADPESARRPRVEQGIDGADGLQLLRHDSLRA
;
A
#
# COMPACT_ATOMS: atom_id res chain seq x y z
N MET A 1 3.05 18.73 10.05
CA MET A 1 3.96 17.57 9.88
C MET A 1 4.82 17.78 8.65
N ASP A 2 4.24 17.87 7.45
CA ASP A 2 4.96 18.07 6.17
C ASP A 2 6.08 19.14 6.24
N LYS A 3 5.73 20.37 6.64
CA LYS A 3 6.70 21.46 6.77
C LYS A 3 7.92 21.09 7.63
N PHE A 4 7.71 20.43 8.76
CA PHE A 4 8.78 20.03 9.66
C PHE A 4 9.72 18.99 9.04
N VAL A 5 9.17 17.97 8.37
CA VAL A 5 9.90 16.90 7.69
C VAL A 5 10.82 17.50 6.62
N ARG A 6 10.31 18.47 5.85
CA ARG A 6 11.06 19.17 4.80
C ARG A 6 12.13 20.11 5.36
N ASP A 7 11.81 20.86 6.41
CA ASP A 7 12.75 21.79 7.06
C ASP A 7 13.97 21.06 7.67
N HIS A 8 13.82 19.78 8.04
CA HIS A 8 14.87 18.97 8.67
C HIS A 8 15.48 17.90 7.75
N ASP A 9 15.16 17.93 6.45
CA ASP A 9 15.71 16.98 5.45
C ASP A 9 15.59 15.50 5.91
N LEU A 10 14.41 15.16 6.43
CA LEU A 10 14.10 13.79 6.84
C LEU A 10 13.79 12.93 5.60
N ALA A 11 13.94 11.62 5.71
CA ALA A 11 13.72 10.70 4.59
C ALA A 11 12.29 10.83 4.02
N ASP A 12 12.15 10.68 2.70
CA ASP A 12 10.88 10.91 1.99
C ASP A 12 9.71 10.03 2.50
N GLY A 13 9.99 8.83 3.02
CA GLY A 13 9.00 7.94 3.63
C GLY A 13 8.48 8.38 5.01
N THR A 14 9.20 9.28 5.70
CA THR A 14 8.94 9.69 7.08
C THR A 14 7.54 10.28 7.24
N LEU A 15 7.12 11.15 6.31
CA LEU A 15 5.80 11.78 6.37
C LEU A 15 4.68 10.74 6.26
N HIS A 16 4.83 9.78 5.35
CA HIS A 16 3.84 8.74 5.08
C HIS A 16 3.69 7.78 6.25
N HIS A 17 4.81 7.36 6.85
CA HIS A 17 4.77 6.55 8.07
C HIS A 17 4.22 7.32 9.26
N ALA A 18 4.59 8.59 9.44
CA ALA A 18 4.05 9.40 10.53
C ALA A 18 2.52 9.53 10.45
N VAL A 19 1.96 9.78 9.26
CA VAL A 19 0.50 9.84 9.07
C VAL A 19 -0.14 8.48 9.36
N ALA A 20 0.43 7.39 8.82
CA ALA A 20 -0.09 6.04 9.05
C ALA A 20 -0.06 5.65 10.54
N TYR A 21 0.98 6.04 11.29
CA TYR A 21 1.05 5.80 12.74
C TYR A 21 -0.02 6.58 13.49
N VAL A 22 -0.23 7.86 13.16
CA VAL A 22 -1.27 8.67 13.80
C VAL A 22 -2.64 8.07 13.56
N ASP A 23 -2.98 7.71 12.32
CA ASP A 23 -4.27 7.10 11.99
C ASP A 23 -4.51 5.78 12.74
N ARG A 24 -3.49 4.91 12.81
CA ARG A 24 -3.56 3.63 13.56
C ARG A 24 -3.71 3.86 15.07
N VAL A 25 -2.94 4.78 15.64
CA VAL A 25 -3.01 5.09 17.08
C VAL A 25 -4.36 5.71 17.43
N LEU A 26 -4.91 6.59 16.59
CA LEU A 26 -6.24 7.18 16.79
C LEU A 26 -7.34 6.13 16.67
N SER A 27 -7.16 5.11 15.84
CA SER A 27 -8.10 3.99 15.70
C SER A 27 -8.17 3.12 16.95
N VAL A 28 -7.05 2.95 17.67
CA VAL A 28 -6.98 2.14 18.90
C VAL A 28 -7.27 2.98 20.16
N ARG A 29 -6.82 4.24 20.18
CA ARG A 29 -6.92 5.15 21.33
C ARG A 29 -7.54 6.46 20.88
N ALA A 30 -8.86 6.60 21.02
CA ALA A 30 -9.56 7.85 20.74
C ALA A 30 -9.03 9.02 21.61
N LEU A 31 -9.11 10.24 21.08
CA LEU A 31 -8.75 11.44 21.83
C LEU A 31 -9.89 11.81 22.81
N THR A 32 -9.52 12.23 24.02
CA THR A 32 -10.44 12.85 24.99
C THR A 32 -10.47 14.38 24.79
N THR A 33 -11.29 15.09 25.58
CA THR A 33 -11.75 16.48 25.42
C THR A 33 -10.67 17.54 25.09
N ASP A 34 -9.39 17.31 25.41
CA ASP A 34 -8.27 18.19 24.98
C ASP A 34 -7.62 17.68 23.67
N SER A 35 -8.44 17.62 22.62
CA SER A 35 -8.11 16.94 21.36
C SER A 35 -6.99 17.63 20.57
N GLY A 36 -6.83 18.95 20.71
CA GLY A 36 -5.87 19.74 19.92
C GLY A 36 -4.42 19.61 20.41
N TYR A 37 -4.19 19.63 21.72
CA TYR A 37 -2.86 19.39 22.29
C TYR A 37 -2.44 17.93 22.10
N ALA A 38 -3.32 16.99 22.48
CA ALA A 38 -3.03 15.56 22.40
C ALA A 38 -2.77 15.10 20.96
N LEU A 39 -3.50 15.63 19.97
CA LEU A 39 -3.24 15.33 18.56
C LEU A 39 -1.88 15.86 18.09
N ARG A 40 -1.50 17.08 18.49
CA ARG A 40 -0.18 17.63 18.15
C ARG A 40 0.96 16.84 18.78
N LEU A 41 0.81 16.43 20.04
CA LEU A 41 1.80 15.62 20.74
C LEU A 41 1.98 14.24 20.11
N ARG A 42 0.88 13.54 19.79
CA ARG A 42 0.92 12.30 19.02
C ARG A 42 1.55 12.51 17.65
N GLY A 43 1.25 13.63 17.00
CA GLY A 43 1.84 13.94 15.72
C GLY A 43 3.34 14.18 15.76
N ALA A 44 3.83 14.84 16.81
CA ALA A 44 5.26 15.00 17.07
C ALA A 44 5.94 13.66 17.34
N ALA A 45 5.36 12.84 18.21
CA ALA A 45 5.86 11.49 18.49
C ALA A 45 5.88 10.62 17.22
N ALA A 46 4.84 10.70 16.38
CA ALA A 46 4.78 9.95 15.13
C ALA A 46 5.90 10.34 14.15
N ILE A 47 6.21 11.63 14.01
CA ILE A 47 7.36 12.07 13.21
C ILE A 47 8.65 11.51 13.81
N PHE A 48 8.81 11.56 15.12
CA PHE A 48 10.01 11.07 15.80
C PHE A 48 10.22 9.57 15.57
N VAL A 49 9.18 8.76 15.77
CA VAL A 49 9.17 7.31 15.51
C VAL A 49 9.47 7.02 14.03
N ALA A 50 8.77 7.71 13.12
CA ALA A 50 8.94 7.50 11.68
C ALA A 50 10.35 7.86 11.20
N ALA A 51 10.92 8.97 11.71
CA ALA A 51 12.27 9.38 11.35
C ALA A 51 13.31 8.35 11.82
N ASN A 52 13.18 7.87 13.06
CA ASN A 52 14.05 6.83 13.61
C ASN A 52 13.93 5.48 12.87
N TYR A 53 12.74 5.18 12.33
CA TYR A 53 12.49 3.97 11.56
C TYR A 53 13.07 4.04 10.13
N GLU A 54 12.89 5.17 9.43
CA GLU A 54 13.32 5.34 8.04
C GLU A 54 14.82 5.58 7.88
N ASP A 55 15.42 6.40 8.75
CA ASP A 55 16.85 6.74 8.67
C ASP A 55 17.52 6.47 10.02
N ARG A 56 18.43 5.49 10.09
CA ARG A 56 19.23 5.25 11.30
C ARG A 56 20.06 6.47 11.71
N LYS A 57 20.36 7.38 10.77
CA LYS A 57 21.06 8.64 11.05
C LYS A 57 20.10 9.69 11.65
N ALA A 58 18.80 9.47 11.66
CA ALA A 58 17.83 10.38 12.28
C ALA A 58 18.13 10.62 13.76
N VAL A 59 18.69 9.63 14.47
CA VAL A 59 19.16 9.78 15.85
C VAL A 59 20.15 10.94 16.01
N TRP A 60 20.94 11.22 14.98
CA TRP A 60 21.91 12.33 14.98
C TRP A 60 21.35 13.63 14.40
N LYS A 61 20.36 13.54 13.51
CA LYS A 61 19.72 14.69 12.85
C LYS A 61 18.61 15.32 13.68
N LEU A 62 17.92 14.53 14.50
CA LEU A 62 16.66 14.89 15.12
C LEU A 62 16.65 14.55 16.61
N LYS A 63 16.50 15.58 17.44
CA LYS A 63 16.28 15.43 18.88
C LYS A 63 14.80 15.66 19.21
N ALA A 64 14.27 14.93 20.19
CA ALA A 64 12.90 15.13 20.67
C ALA A 64 12.65 16.60 21.08
N ASP A 65 13.64 17.26 21.69
CA ASP A 65 13.58 18.69 22.02
C ASP A 65 13.40 19.60 20.80
N GLN A 66 13.93 19.24 19.63
CA GLN A 66 13.78 20.04 18.41
C GLN A 66 12.36 19.98 17.87
N ILE A 67 11.75 18.78 17.88
CA ILE A 67 10.34 18.60 17.51
C ILE A 67 9.44 19.37 18.50
N ALA A 68 9.72 19.24 19.79
CA ALA A 68 8.95 19.89 20.85
C ALA A 68 9.03 21.43 20.74
N ARG A 69 10.22 21.96 20.46
CA ARG A 69 10.46 23.40 20.23
C ARG A 69 9.82 23.92 18.96
N TYR A 70 9.79 23.14 17.88
CA TYR A 70 9.24 23.60 16.59
C TYR A 70 7.77 24.03 16.70
N GLY A 71 7.01 23.35 17.57
CA GLY A 71 5.61 23.69 17.79
C GLY A 71 5.34 24.51 19.05
N GLU A 72 6.39 24.82 19.84
CA GLU A 72 6.32 25.54 21.13
C GLU A 72 5.17 25.06 22.05
N PHE A 73 4.83 23.77 21.97
CA PHE A 73 3.65 23.24 22.65
C PHE A 73 3.99 22.22 23.73
N ALA A 74 5.17 21.60 23.70
CA ALA A 74 5.55 20.53 24.63
C ALA A 74 7.03 20.62 24.99
N ALA A 75 7.43 19.88 26.04
CA ALA A 75 8.81 19.56 26.36
C ALA A 75 9.26 18.30 25.62
N GLY A 76 10.55 18.16 25.32
CA GLY A 76 11.07 16.95 24.65
C GLY A 76 10.81 15.66 25.43
N LYS A 77 10.75 15.73 26.77
CA LYS A 77 10.35 14.60 27.63
C LYS A 77 8.94 14.11 27.31
N GLU A 78 7.98 15.01 27.08
CA GLU A 78 6.60 14.62 26.75
C GLU A 78 6.52 13.92 25.40
N VAL A 79 7.37 14.32 24.44
CA VAL A 79 7.49 13.66 23.14
C VAL A 79 8.04 12.24 23.29
N LEU A 80 9.04 12.04 24.16
CA LEU A 80 9.62 10.72 24.44
C LEU A 80 8.65 9.81 25.21
N ASP A 81 7.92 10.36 26.19
CA ASP A 81 6.89 9.60 26.91
C ASP A 81 5.78 9.15 25.92
N MET A 82 5.35 10.04 25.02
CA MET A 82 4.39 9.72 23.96
C MET A 82 4.95 8.76 22.90
N GLU A 83 6.26 8.76 22.63
CA GLU A 83 6.90 7.80 21.75
C GLU A 83 6.70 6.37 22.27
N CYS A 84 7.02 6.14 23.54
CA CYS A 84 6.83 4.85 24.19
C CYS A 84 5.37 4.38 24.09
N GLU A 85 4.43 5.26 24.46
CA GLU A 85 3.00 4.95 24.38
C GLU A 85 2.54 4.64 22.94
N MET A 86 3.09 5.35 21.95
CA MET A 86 2.77 5.17 20.54
C MET A 86 3.26 3.83 20.02
N VAL A 87 4.52 3.47 20.30
CA VAL A 87 5.11 2.21 19.84
C VAL A 87 4.39 1.02 20.49
N GLU A 88 4.02 1.13 21.76
CA GLU A 88 3.19 0.15 22.46
C GLU A 88 1.80 0.02 21.81
N ALA A 89 1.13 1.14 21.51
CA ALA A 89 -0.17 1.14 20.85
C ALA A 89 -0.13 0.51 19.45
N LEU A 90 1.01 0.63 18.76
CA LEU A 90 1.25 0.00 17.45
C LEU A 90 1.67 -1.48 17.56
N GLY A 91 1.87 -2.01 18.78
CA GLY A 91 2.35 -3.37 19.01
C GLY A 91 3.72 -3.63 18.41
N TYR A 92 4.59 -2.61 18.38
CA TYR A 92 5.92 -2.64 17.74
C TYR A 92 5.89 -2.93 16.23
N GLN A 93 4.71 -2.87 15.59
CA GLN A 93 4.56 -3.07 14.14
C GLN A 93 4.68 -1.72 13.40
N LEU A 94 5.91 -1.22 13.30
CA LEU A 94 6.26 0.04 12.61
C LEU A 94 6.34 -0.14 11.08
N GLY A 95 6.51 -1.37 10.59
CA GLY A 95 6.50 -1.63 9.15
C GLY A 95 5.12 -1.52 8.51
N GLY A 96 5.11 -1.38 7.19
CA GLY A 96 3.90 -1.44 6.36
C GLY A 96 4.11 -0.72 5.04
N PRO A 97 3.53 -1.19 3.92
CA PRO A 97 3.63 -0.45 2.67
C PRO A 97 2.84 0.85 2.76
N THR A 98 3.47 1.98 2.40
CA THR A 98 2.80 3.27 2.22
C THR A 98 2.70 3.63 0.74
N ALA A 99 1.93 4.68 0.43
CA ALA A 99 1.90 5.24 -0.93
C ALA A 99 3.31 5.60 -1.43
N HIS A 100 4.17 6.12 -0.53
CA HIS A 100 5.58 6.36 -0.85
C HIS A 100 6.38 5.09 -1.13
N THR A 101 6.13 4.00 -0.39
CA THR A 101 6.75 2.69 -0.67
C THR A 101 6.41 2.18 -2.07
N PHE A 102 5.14 2.30 -2.48
CA PHE A 102 4.71 1.93 -3.83
C PHE A 102 5.32 2.84 -4.90
N LEU A 103 5.32 4.16 -4.67
CA LEU A 103 6.00 5.11 -5.57
C LEU A 103 7.48 4.73 -5.74
N SER A 104 8.18 4.50 -4.64
CA SER A 104 9.58 4.07 -4.66
C SER A 104 9.76 2.78 -5.45
N HIS A 105 8.84 1.81 -5.29
CA HIS A 105 8.85 0.57 -6.05
C HIS A 105 8.68 0.80 -7.55
N PHE A 106 7.68 1.59 -7.99
CA PHE A 106 7.47 1.90 -9.40
C PHE A 106 8.65 2.67 -10.01
N MET A 107 9.24 3.60 -9.26
CA MET A 107 10.37 4.41 -9.71
C MET A 107 11.70 3.63 -9.76
N ARG A 108 11.77 2.41 -9.24
CA ARG A 108 12.95 1.53 -9.45
C ARG A 108 13.09 1.08 -10.89
N TYR A 109 11.99 1.00 -11.64
CA TYR A 109 11.96 0.55 -13.03
C TYR A 109 11.99 1.71 -14.03
N ALA A 110 11.83 2.95 -13.56
CA ALA A 110 12.02 4.14 -14.38
C ALA A 110 13.53 4.42 -14.54
N GLU A 111 13.97 4.72 -15.76
CA GLU A 111 15.36 5.05 -16.10
C GLU A 111 15.47 6.40 -16.82
N GLY A 112 16.67 6.99 -16.81
CA GLY A 112 16.99 8.19 -17.59
C GLY A 112 16.40 9.51 -17.06
N GLU A 113 16.31 10.51 -17.96
CA GLU A 113 15.78 11.86 -17.65
C GLU A 113 14.31 11.85 -17.20
N ASP A 114 13.57 10.81 -17.55
CA ASP A 114 12.16 10.71 -17.18
C ASP A 114 12.01 10.51 -15.67
N LYS A 115 12.90 9.72 -15.04
CA LYS A 115 12.88 9.54 -13.58
C LYS A 115 13.12 10.84 -12.83
N THR A 116 14.06 11.67 -13.27
CA THR A 116 14.39 12.92 -12.57
C THR A 116 13.30 13.98 -12.71
N LYS A 117 12.51 13.94 -13.79
CA LYS A 117 11.34 14.81 -14.00
C LYS A 117 10.10 14.29 -13.27
N ILE A 118 9.86 12.98 -13.32
CA ILE A 118 8.64 12.34 -12.80
C ILE A 118 8.68 12.19 -11.28
N LEU A 119 9.81 11.77 -10.70
CA LEU A 119 9.94 11.51 -9.27
C LEU A 119 9.47 12.67 -8.39
N PRO A 120 9.96 13.92 -8.53
CA PRO A 120 9.54 15.02 -7.66
C PRO A 120 8.05 15.38 -7.82
N LEU A 121 7.50 15.23 -9.04
CA LEU A 121 6.08 15.47 -9.29
C LEU A 121 5.21 14.39 -8.64
N ALA A 122 5.62 13.12 -8.78
CA ALA A 122 4.91 11.99 -8.21
C ALA A 122 4.99 11.97 -6.68
N THR A 123 6.15 12.27 -6.08
CA THR A 123 6.30 12.42 -4.63
C THR A 123 5.37 13.51 -4.10
N ARG A 124 5.35 14.69 -4.74
CA ARG A 124 4.45 15.78 -4.33
C ARG A 124 2.98 15.39 -4.43
N LEU A 125 2.58 14.68 -5.49
CA LEU A 125 1.20 14.21 -5.66
C LEU A 125 0.82 13.22 -4.55
N VAL A 126 1.73 12.30 -4.24
CA VAL A 126 1.58 11.31 -3.18
C VAL A 126 1.51 11.98 -1.80
N ASP A 127 2.32 13.00 -1.52
CA ASP A 127 2.23 13.79 -0.28
C ASP A 127 0.91 14.55 -0.17
N GLN A 128 0.45 15.16 -1.27
CA GLN A 128 -0.83 15.86 -1.30
C GLN A 128 -2.02 14.91 -1.11
N SER A 129 -1.89 13.65 -1.54
CA SER A 129 -2.94 12.64 -1.34
C SER A 129 -3.20 12.34 0.15
N LEU A 130 -2.22 12.54 1.03
CA LEU A 130 -2.37 12.34 2.47
C LEU A 130 -3.36 13.33 3.11
N LEU A 131 -3.54 14.51 2.51
CA LEU A 131 -4.48 15.53 3.01
C LEU A 131 -5.94 15.20 2.64
N ASN A 132 -6.14 14.33 1.65
CA ASN A 132 -7.46 13.96 1.18
C ASN A 132 -7.77 12.52 1.59
N TYR A 133 -8.60 12.38 2.61
CA TYR A 133 -9.04 11.07 3.13
C TYR A 133 -9.70 10.17 2.06
N THR A 134 -10.20 10.76 0.97
CA THR A 134 -10.73 10.01 -0.17
C THR A 134 -9.65 9.15 -0.85
N CYS A 135 -8.41 9.62 -0.89
CA CYS A 135 -7.29 8.92 -1.51
C CYS A 135 -6.82 7.71 -0.70
N LEU A 136 -7.02 7.70 0.63
CA LEU A 136 -6.70 6.56 1.50
C LEU A 136 -7.61 5.35 1.23
N ARG A 137 -8.82 5.56 0.70
CA ARG A 137 -9.76 4.49 0.32
C ARG A 137 -9.44 3.83 -1.03
N ILE A 138 -8.66 4.51 -1.88
CA ILE A 138 -8.37 4.06 -3.25
C ILE A 138 -7.24 3.02 -3.27
N LEU A 139 -6.35 3.02 -2.27
CA LEU A 139 -5.18 2.13 -2.23
C LEU A 139 -5.45 0.64 -1.87
N PRO A 140 -6.43 0.27 -1.00
CA PRO A 140 -6.75 -1.14 -0.77
C PRO A 140 -7.68 -1.74 -1.82
N ALA A 141 -8.64 -0.96 -2.34
CA ALA A 141 -9.67 -1.47 -3.25
C ALA A 141 -9.11 -1.83 -4.64
N LEU A 142 -8.14 -1.06 -5.15
CA LEU A 142 -7.53 -1.33 -6.44
C LEU A 142 -6.61 -2.57 -6.41
N VAL A 143 -6.01 -2.87 -5.26
CA VAL A 143 -5.21 -4.10 -5.06
C VAL A 143 -6.12 -5.32 -4.96
N ALA A 144 -7.31 -5.18 -4.34
CA ALA A 144 -8.31 -6.26 -4.29
C ALA A 144 -8.96 -6.54 -5.65
N GLU A 145 -9.07 -5.54 -6.53
CA GLU A 145 -9.59 -5.71 -7.89
C GLU A 145 -8.53 -6.27 -8.86
N GLY A 146 -7.24 -6.11 -8.54
CA GLY A 146 -6.11 -6.68 -9.30
C GLY A 146 -5.95 -8.20 -9.17
N ASP A 147 -6.69 -8.84 -8.26
CA ASP A 147 -6.67 -10.29 -8.02
C ASP A 147 -7.92 -11.00 -8.59
N LEU A 148 -8.74 -10.31 -9.40
CA LEU A 148 -9.75 -10.98 -10.20
C LEU A 148 -9.05 -11.66 -11.40
N PRO A 149 -9.23 -12.98 -11.61
CA PRO A 149 -8.75 -13.62 -12.81
C PRO A 149 -9.25 -12.85 -14.02
N ARG A 150 -8.34 -12.50 -14.93
CA ARG A 150 -8.70 -12.16 -16.32
C ARG A 150 -9.27 -13.42 -16.96
N GLU A 151 -10.53 -13.71 -16.67
CA GLU A 151 -11.32 -14.76 -17.31
C GLU A 151 -12.17 -14.04 -18.35
N ALA A 152 -11.68 -13.95 -19.59
CA ALA A 152 -11.75 -14.97 -20.64
C ALA A 152 -12.65 -14.37 -21.74
N ASP A 153 -12.09 -14.32 -22.95
CA ASP A 153 -12.78 -13.86 -24.15
C ASP A 153 -14.21 -14.43 -24.26
N PRO A 154 -15.24 -13.61 -24.52
CA PRO A 154 -16.58 -14.11 -24.80
C PRO A 154 -16.72 -14.77 -26.19
N GLU A 155 -15.63 -15.00 -26.92
CA GLU A 155 -15.66 -15.44 -28.32
C GLU A 155 -15.50 -16.96 -28.53
N SER A 156 -15.31 -17.78 -27.48
CA SER A 156 -15.21 -19.25 -27.66
C SER A 156 -16.54 -20.01 -27.53
N ALA A 157 -17.64 -19.35 -27.15
CA ALA A 157 -18.94 -19.99 -26.90
C ALA A 157 -19.84 -20.19 -28.14
N ARG A 158 -19.29 -20.08 -29.37
CA ARG A 158 -20.02 -20.34 -30.61
C ARG A 158 -19.35 -21.42 -31.47
N ARG A 159 -19.42 -22.67 -31.03
CA ARG A 159 -19.47 -23.82 -31.96
C ARG A 159 -20.54 -24.80 -31.50
N PRO A 160 -21.54 -25.13 -32.34
CA PRO A 160 -22.55 -26.10 -31.99
C PRO A 160 -21.95 -27.52 -31.93
N ARG A 161 -22.37 -28.28 -30.92
CA ARG A 161 -22.19 -29.72 -30.80
C ARG A 161 -22.68 -30.40 -32.08
N VAL A 162 -21.81 -31.16 -32.74
CA VAL A 162 -22.22 -32.22 -33.65
C VAL A 162 -22.56 -33.42 -32.78
N GLU A 163 -23.86 -33.76 -32.73
CA GLU A 163 -24.35 -34.97 -32.10
C GLU A 163 -23.77 -36.18 -32.82
N GLN A 164 -22.96 -36.99 -32.12
CA GLN A 164 -22.72 -38.36 -32.51
C GLN A 164 -23.66 -39.23 -31.70
N GLY A 165 -24.75 -39.63 -32.37
CA GLY A 165 -25.65 -40.68 -31.91
C GLY A 165 -24.91 -42.00 -31.85
N ILE A 166 -24.89 -42.56 -30.65
CA ILE A 166 -24.63 -43.96 -30.37
C ILE A 166 -25.89 -44.72 -30.79
N ASP A 167 -25.81 -45.54 -31.83
CA ASP A 167 -26.72 -46.67 -31.96
C ASP A 167 -25.90 -47.89 -32.38
N GLY A 168 -25.77 -48.79 -31.42
CA GLY A 168 -25.06 -50.05 -31.57
C GLY A 168 -26.05 -51.18 -31.41
N ALA A 169 -25.81 -52.21 -32.23
CA ALA A 169 -26.41 -53.53 -32.24
C ALA A 169 -27.69 -53.71 -33.07
N ASP A 170 -27.49 -54.41 -34.19
CA ASP A 170 -28.26 -55.57 -34.68
C ASP A 170 -28.34 -55.46 -36.21
N GLY A 171 -27.58 -56.21 -37.00
CA GLY A 171 -27.59 -57.66 -37.09
C GLY A 171 -27.85 -58.02 -38.57
N LEU A 172 -27.24 -59.11 -39.03
CA LEU A 172 -27.56 -59.85 -40.27
C LEU A 172 -27.22 -59.22 -41.64
N GLN A 173 -26.13 -59.73 -42.24
CA GLN A 173 -26.13 -60.62 -43.44
C GLN A 173 -24.90 -60.39 -44.32
N LEU A 174 -23.86 -61.16 -44.02
CA LEU A 174 -22.91 -61.65 -45.03
C LEU A 174 -23.54 -62.90 -45.65
N LEU A 175 -23.86 -62.87 -46.96
CA LEU A 175 -23.89 -64.06 -47.82
C LEU A 175 -24.05 -63.66 -49.30
N ARG A 176 -23.25 -64.32 -50.13
CA ARG A 176 -23.21 -64.36 -51.62
C ARG A 176 -22.48 -63.22 -52.30
N HIS A 177 -21.66 -63.42 -53.33
CA HIS A 177 -21.12 -64.53 -54.14
C HIS A 177 -19.96 -63.83 -54.90
N ASP A 178 -18.76 -64.37 -55.15
CA ASP A 178 -18.37 -65.46 -56.05
C ASP A 178 -16.87 -65.70 -55.82
N SER A 179 -16.36 -66.94 -55.68
CA SER A 179 -15.93 -67.83 -56.78
C SER A 179 -15.01 -67.13 -57.80
N LEU A 180 -13.78 -67.56 -58.12
CA LEU A 180 -13.07 -68.83 -58.01
C LEU A 180 -11.56 -68.54 -58.22
N ARG A 181 -10.69 -69.33 -57.57
CA ARG A 181 -9.35 -69.62 -58.09
C ARG A 181 -9.46 -70.71 -59.15
N ALA A 182 -8.85 -70.49 -60.30
CA ALA A 182 -8.07 -71.47 -61.05
C ALA A 182 -7.00 -70.71 -61.82
#